data_AF-A0A2H6N440-F1
#
_entry.id   AF-A0A2H6N440-F1
#
_cell.length_a   1.000
_cell.length_b   1.000
_cell.length_c   1.000
_cell.angle_alpha   90.00
_cell.angle_beta   90.00
_cell.angle_gamma   90.00
#
_symmetry.space_group_name_H-M   'P 1'
#
loop_
_entity.id
_entity.type
_entity.pdbx_description
1 polymer ?
#
loop_
_entity_poly.entity_id
_entity_poly.type
_entity_poly.pdbx_seq_one_letter_code
_entity_poly.pdbx_strand_id
1 'polypeptide(L)'
;VLGRYIGTFEDPYQAHCMKVAAMKSDKNYKADYEEEKANCYFPQTLTQEYEVQKKLDKCKDVVYKKPPDQIKFTQVANSPVLVQAQINTKQLSDMNYKAKHEAEKSRCSIPPDTPFLLQSRVNTYNRSDNW
;
A
#
# COMPACT_ATOMS: atom_id res chain seq x y z
N VAL A 1 -24.63 64.11 -20.94
CA VAL A 1 -24.26 63.34 -19.72
C VAL A 1 -24.35 61.86 -20.09
N LEU A 2 -23.23 61.21 -20.43
CA LEU A 2 -23.22 59.79 -20.80
C LEU A 2 -23.44 58.96 -19.54
N GLY A 3 -24.60 58.30 -19.43
CA GLY A 3 -24.87 57.35 -18.35
C GLY A 3 -23.89 56.19 -18.44
N ARG A 4 -23.18 55.91 -17.34
CA ARG A 4 -22.38 54.69 -17.21
C ARG A 4 -23.37 53.54 -17.04
N TYR A 5 -23.38 52.59 -17.98
CA TYR A 5 -24.16 51.36 -17.83
C TYR A 5 -23.54 50.56 -16.67
N ILE A 6 -24.25 50.50 -15.56
CA ILE A 6 -23.93 49.59 -14.46
C ILE A 6 -24.68 48.31 -14.81
N GLY A 7 -23.94 47.28 -15.24
CA GLY A 7 -24.51 46.01 -15.70
C GLY A 7 -25.58 45.47 -14.76
N THR A 8 -26.66 44.95 -15.34
CA THR A 8 -27.73 44.29 -14.58
C THR A 8 -27.17 43.07 -13.85
N PHE A 9 -27.81 42.64 -12.75
CA PHE A 9 -27.38 41.48 -11.96
C PHE A 9 -27.14 40.21 -12.79
N GLU A 10 -27.84 40.08 -13.92
CA GLU A 10 -27.78 38.94 -14.87
C GLU A 10 -26.65 39.05 -15.92
N ASP A 11 -25.81 40.09 -15.92
CA ASP A 11 -24.68 40.20 -16.85
C ASP A 11 -23.67 39.07 -16.60
N PRO A 12 -23.31 38.25 -17.62
CA PRO A 12 -22.31 37.19 -17.49
C PRO A 12 -20.98 37.65 -16.86
N TYR A 13 -20.57 38.89 -17.11
CA TYR A 13 -19.36 39.46 -16.52
C TYR A 13 -19.51 39.70 -15.01
N GLN A 14 -20.65 40.23 -14.59
CA GLN A 14 -20.95 40.46 -13.17
C GLN A 14 -21.08 39.12 -12.42
N ALA A 15 -21.74 38.14 -13.02
CA ALA A 15 -21.83 36.78 -12.48
C ALA A 15 -20.44 36.11 -12.34
N HIS A 16 -19.55 36.32 -13.31
CA HIS A 16 -18.16 35.86 -13.23
C HIS A 16 -17.40 36.53 -12.08
N CYS A 17 -17.48 37.87 -11.96
CA CYS A 17 -16.83 38.61 -10.88
C CYS A 17 -17.32 38.17 -9.49
N MET A 18 -18.63 37.94 -9.33
CA MET A 18 -19.23 37.42 -8.10
C MET A 18 -18.70 36.03 -7.74
N LYS A 19 -18.61 35.11 -8.71
CA LYS A 19 -18.03 33.77 -8.50
C LYS A 19 -16.56 33.83 -8.09
N VAL A 20 -15.77 34.65 -8.77
CA VAL A 20 -14.34 34.84 -8.44
C VAL A 20 -14.19 35.45 -7.04
N ALA A 21 -15.04 36.42 -6.67
CA ALA A 21 -15.03 37.02 -5.34
C ALA A 21 -15.41 36.00 -4.25
N ALA A 22 -16.41 35.15 -4.51
CA ALA A 22 -16.78 34.07 -3.60
C ALA A 22 -15.65 33.04 -3.43
N MET A 23 -14.94 32.70 -4.50
CA MET A 23 -13.78 31.79 -4.44
C MET A 23 -12.60 32.38 -3.66
N LYS A 24 -12.40 33.70 -3.75
CA LYS A 24 -11.36 34.42 -2.99
C LYS A 24 -11.75 34.71 -1.54
N SER A 25 -12.97 34.39 -1.12
CA SER A 25 -13.41 34.66 0.24
C SER A 25 -12.73 33.71 1.23
N ASP A 26 -11.97 34.27 2.18
CA ASP A 26 -11.35 33.51 3.28
C ASP A 26 -12.37 32.68 4.08
N LYS A 27 -13.62 33.16 4.15
CA LYS A 27 -14.70 32.44 4.81
C LYS A 27 -15.04 31.15 4.06
N ASN A 28 -15.18 31.22 2.74
CA ASN A 28 -15.48 30.04 1.93
C ASN A 28 -14.27 29.09 1.88
N TYR A 29 -13.05 29.63 1.83
CA TYR A 29 -11.82 28.85 1.89
C TYR A 29 -11.72 28.00 3.17
N LYS A 30 -12.24 28.49 4.30
CA LYS A 30 -12.20 27.79 5.60
C LYS A 30 -13.48 27.03 5.95
N ALA A 31 -14.53 27.14 5.14
CA ALA A 31 -15.86 26.61 5.48
C ALA A 31 -15.81 25.09 5.71
N ASP A 32 -15.28 24.34 4.73
CA ASP A 32 -15.20 22.89 4.79
C ASP A 32 -14.33 22.41 5.97
N TYR A 33 -13.24 23.13 6.26
CA TYR A 33 -12.35 22.81 7.38
C TYR A 33 -13.03 23.02 8.74
N GLU A 34 -13.76 24.12 8.94
CA GLU A 34 -14.47 24.36 10.20
C GLU A 34 -15.66 23.39 10.37
N GLU A 35 -16.28 22.96 9.27
CA GLU A 35 -17.29 21.90 9.27
C GLU A 35 -16.68 20.54 9.68
N GLU A 36 -15.57 20.14 9.06
CA GLU A 36 -14.88 18.89 9.37
C GLU A 36 -14.32 18.89 10.79
N LYS A 37 -13.78 20.01 11.26
CA LYS A 37 -13.25 20.16 12.63
C LYS A 37 -14.32 19.97 13.70
N ALA A 38 -15.58 20.26 13.39
CA ALA A 38 -16.71 19.97 14.28
C ALA A 38 -17.17 18.49 14.20
N ASN A 39 -16.80 17.78 13.14
CA ASN A 39 -17.15 16.38 12.94
C ASN A 39 -16.18 15.45 13.67
N CYS A 40 -16.52 15.10 14.90
CA CYS A 40 -15.84 14.01 15.62
C CYS A 40 -16.23 12.65 15.00
N TYR A 41 -15.36 12.07 14.17
CA TYR A 41 -15.54 10.69 13.70
C TYR A 41 -15.12 9.70 14.79
N PHE A 42 -16.09 9.03 15.41
CA PHE A 42 -15.84 7.91 16.31
C PHE A 42 -16.32 6.60 15.67
N PRO A 43 -15.41 5.78 15.09
CA PRO A 43 -15.80 4.51 14.51
C PRO A 43 -16.16 3.52 15.62
N GLN A 44 -17.46 3.26 15.78
CA GLN A 44 -17.98 2.28 16.76
C GLN A 44 -17.37 0.87 16.58
N THR A 45 -16.81 0.59 15.41
CA THR A 45 -16.17 -0.69 15.05
C THR A 45 -14.73 -0.83 15.55
N LEU A 46 -14.11 0.20 16.13
CA LEU A 46 -12.74 0.14 16.67
C LEU A 46 -12.69 -0.09 18.19
N THR A 47 -13.83 -0.36 18.82
CA THR A 47 -13.86 -0.67 20.25
C THR A 47 -13.44 -2.11 20.50
N GLN A 48 -12.75 -2.36 21.62
CA GLN A 48 -12.37 -3.71 22.04
C GLN A 48 -13.60 -4.62 22.19
N GLU A 49 -14.73 -4.06 22.66
CA GLU A 49 -16.01 -4.74 22.76
C GLU A 49 -16.53 -5.22 21.39
N TYR A 50 -16.44 -4.37 20.36
CA TYR A 50 -16.84 -4.74 19.01
C TYR A 50 -15.98 -5.88 18.46
N GLU A 51 -14.66 -5.85 18.70
CA GLU A 51 -13.78 -6.94 18.28
C GLU A 51 -14.13 -8.26 18.97
N VAL A 52 -14.36 -8.23 20.28
CA VAL A 52 -14.76 -9.40 21.06
C VAL A 52 -16.10 -9.94 20.57
N GLN A 53 -17.09 -9.07 20.38
CA GLN A 53 -18.39 -9.44 19.87
C GLN A 53 -18.32 -10.05 18.47
N LYS A 54 -17.48 -9.48 17.58
CA LYS A 54 -17.25 -9.99 16.21
C LYS A 54 -16.54 -11.34 16.20
N LYS A 55 -15.58 -11.55 17.09
CA LYS A 55 -14.91 -12.86 17.26
C LYS A 55 -15.90 -13.89 17.82
N LEU A 56 -16.68 -13.51 18.84
CA LEU A 56 -17.71 -14.37 19.43
C LEU A 56 -18.78 -14.75 18.41
N ASP A 57 -19.24 -13.82 17.59
CA ASP A 57 -20.29 -14.07 16.59
C ASP A 57 -19.88 -15.12 15.56
N LYS A 58 -18.60 -15.15 15.18
CA LYS A 58 -18.04 -16.21 14.32
C LYS A 58 -18.05 -17.59 14.98
N CYS A 59 -17.93 -17.65 16.29
CA CYS A 59 -17.91 -18.89 17.07
C CYS A 59 -19.31 -19.37 17.47
N LYS A 60 -20.37 -18.58 17.27
CA LYS A 60 -21.74 -18.99 17.61
C LYS A 60 -22.23 -20.09 16.67
N ASP A 61 -22.86 -21.10 17.26
CA ASP A 61 -23.48 -22.24 16.58
C ASP A 61 -24.42 -21.87 15.42
N VAL A 62 -25.06 -20.70 15.48
CA VAL A 62 -25.99 -20.21 14.45
C VAL A 62 -25.27 -19.96 13.11
N VAL A 63 -23.99 -19.60 13.14
CA VAL A 63 -23.18 -19.44 11.91
C VAL A 63 -22.80 -20.79 11.32
N TYR A 64 -22.62 -21.81 12.17
CA TYR A 64 -22.24 -23.16 11.75
C TYR A 64 -23.43 -24.01 11.28
N LYS A 65 -24.63 -23.77 11.80
CA LYS A 65 -25.88 -24.47 11.48
C LYS A 65 -26.76 -23.72 10.48
N LYS A 66 -26.16 -22.95 9.56
CA LYS A 66 -26.93 -22.29 8.51
C LYS A 66 -27.52 -23.34 7.57
N PRO A 67 -28.81 -23.21 7.17
CA PRO A 67 -29.40 -24.14 6.24
C PRO A 67 -28.63 -24.10 4.90
N PRO A 68 -28.39 -25.25 4.26
CA PRO A 68 -27.55 -25.35 3.05
C PRO A 68 -28.08 -24.48 1.90
N ASP A 69 -29.39 -24.23 1.83
CA ASP A 69 -30.03 -23.38 0.82
C ASP A 69 -29.58 -21.91 0.88
N GLN A 70 -29.09 -21.43 2.03
CA GLN A 70 -28.59 -20.05 2.21
C GLN A 70 -27.08 -19.93 1.94
N ILE A 71 -26.35 -21.04 1.87
CA ILE A 71 -24.90 -21.04 1.71
C ILE A 71 -24.58 -21.23 0.23
N LYS A 72 -24.17 -20.14 -0.43
CA LYS A 72 -23.63 -20.25 -1.79
C LYS A 72 -22.34 -21.06 -1.76
N PHE A 73 -22.14 -21.93 -2.75
CA PHE A 73 -20.88 -22.63 -2.91
C PHE A 73 -19.72 -21.61 -3.01
N THR A 74 -18.71 -21.78 -2.16
CA THR A 74 -17.45 -21.04 -2.24
C THR A 74 -16.35 -22.04 -2.54
N GLN A 75 -15.51 -21.73 -3.52
CA GLN A 75 -14.35 -22.56 -3.84
C GLN A 75 -13.43 -22.61 -2.62
N VAL A 76 -13.08 -23.82 -2.19
CA VAL A 76 -12.10 -24.03 -1.12
C VAL A 76 -10.72 -23.61 -1.63
N ALA A 77 -10.25 -22.43 -1.20
CA ALA A 77 -8.99 -21.84 -1.66
C ALA A 77 -7.76 -22.72 -1.36
N ASN A 78 -7.81 -23.52 -0.28
CA ASN A 78 -6.72 -24.40 0.15
C ASN A 78 -6.93 -25.86 -0.25
N SER A 79 -7.63 -26.13 -1.34
CA SER A 79 -7.70 -27.49 -1.89
C SER A 79 -6.28 -27.98 -2.20
N PRO A 80 -5.90 -29.23 -1.86
CA PRO A 80 -4.57 -29.78 -2.13
C PRO A 80 -4.12 -29.61 -3.59
N VAL A 81 -5.08 -29.68 -4.53
CA VAL A 81 -4.83 -29.48 -5.96
C VAL A 81 -4.37 -28.05 -6.26
N LEU A 82 -5.02 -27.05 -5.66
CA LEU A 82 -4.65 -25.64 -5.85
C LEU A 82 -3.29 -25.34 -5.23
N VAL A 83 -3.01 -25.90 -4.05
CA VAL A 83 -1.69 -25.79 -3.41
C VAL A 83 -0.60 -26.39 -4.28
N GLN A 84 -0.84 -27.58 -4.83
CA GLN A 84 0.11 -28.23 -5.73
C GLN A 84 0.33 -27.41 -7.02
N ALA A 85 -0.75 -26.88 -7.62
CA ALA A 85 -0.65 -26.03 -8.80
C ALA A 85 0.18 -24.77 -8.50
N GLN A 86 -0.02 -24.12 -7.35
CA GLN A 86 0.78 -22.97 -6.94
C GLN A 86 2.26 -23.29 -6.77
N ILE A 87 2.58 -24.44 -6.17
CA ILE A 87 3.96 -24.91 -6.02
C ILE A 87 4.59 -25.15 -7.39
N ASN A 88 3.88 -25.85 -8.28
CA ASN A 88 4.35 -26.15 -9.63
C ASN A 88 4.62 -24.86 -10.43
N THR A 89 3.72 -23.88 -10.38
CA THR A 89 3.91 -22.57 -11.03
C THR A 89 5.14 -21.84 -10.51
N LYS A 90 5.39 -21.88 -9.18
CA LYS A 90 6.59 -21.27 -8.60
C LYS A 90 7.88 -21.96 -9.05
N GLN A 91 7.85 -23.30 -9.18
CA GLN A 91 8.97 -24.10 -9.63
C GLN A 91 9.28 -23.92 -11.12
N LEU A 92 8.26 -23.75 -11.96
CA LEU A 92 8.39 -23.52 -13.40
C LEU A 92 8.80 -22.07 -13.76
N SER A 93 8.78 -21.15 -12.80
CA SER A 93 9.10 -19.75 -13.07
C SER A 93 10.60 -19.53 -13.29
N ASP A 94 10.98 -19.25 -14.54
CA ASP A 94 12.36 -18.89 -14.91
C ASP A 94 12.91 -17.70 -14.12
N MET A 95 12.04 -16.75 -13.76
CA MET A 95 12.41 -15.60 -12.92
C MET A 95 12.90 -16.05 -11.54
N ASN A 96 12.19 -16.97 -10.91
CA ASN A 96 12.59 -17.52 -9.60
C ASN A 96 13.87 -18.35 -9.71
N TYR A 97 14.01 -19.13 -10.80
CA TYR A 97 15.20 -19.92 -11.08
C TYR A 97 16.45 -19.04 -11.22
N LYS A 98 16.37 -17.98 -12.03
CA LYS A 98 17.48 -17.04 -12.26
C LYS A 98 17.82 -16.25 -10.99
N ALA A 99 16.83 -15.76 -10.26
CA ALA A 99 17.05 -14.98 -9.03
C ALA A 99 17.85 -15.77 -7.98
N LYS A 100 17.53 -17.06 -7.78
CA LYS A 100 18.27 -17.92 -6.85
C LYS A 100 19.71 -18.14 -7.32
N HIS A 101 19.91 -18.42 -8.61
CA HIS A 101 21.24 -18.61 -9.19
C HIS A 101 22.09 -17.33 -9.10
N GLU A 102 21.51 -16.15 -9.36
CA GLU A 102 22.20 -14.87 -9.23
C GLU A 102 22.62 -14.59 -7.78
N ALA A 103 21.75 -14.87 -6.81
CA ALA A 103 22.08 -14.75 -5.40
C ALA A 103 23.24 -15.67 -4.97
N GLU A 104 23.24 -16.91 -5.44
CA GLU A 104 24.24 -17.92 -5.06
C GLU A 104 25.57 -17.74 -5.81
N LYS A 105 25.58 -17.21 -7.04
CA LYS A 105 26.79 -17.05 -7.87
C LYS A 105 27.87 -16.18 -7.22
N SER A 106 27.48 -15.18 -6.42
CA SER A 106 28.42 -14.29 -5.72
C SER A 106 28.99 -14.89 -4.42
N ARG A 107 28.44 -16.01 -3.96
CA ARG A 107 28.81 -16.63 -2.69
C ARG A 107 30.07 -17.47 -2.86
N CYS A 108 31.22 -16.83 -2.69
CA CYS A 108 32.51 -17.50 -2.65
C CYS A 108 32.72 -18.21 -1.30
N SER A 109 32.78 -19.54 -1.30
CA SER A 109 33.10 -20.36 -0.12
C SER A 109 34.56 -20.78 -0.14
N ILE A 110 35.48 -19.82 -0.19
CA ILE A 110 36.92 -20.07 -0.04
C ILE A 110 37.32 -19.71 1.39
N PRO A 111 37.98 -20.61 2.14
CA PRO A 111 38.36 -20.31 3.50
C PRO A 111 39.48 -19.24 3.53
N PRO A 112 39.48 -18.36 4.55
CA PRO A 112 40.31 -17.15 4.59
C PRO A 112 41.82 -17.42 4.75
N ASP A 113 42.19 -18.68 5.04
CA ASP A 113 43.52 -19.23 5.24
C ASP A 113 44.06 -19.97 4.00
N THR A 114 43.37 -19.90 2.86
CA THR A 114 43.88 -20.48 1.61
C THR A 114 45.26 -19.90 1.23
N PRO A 115 46.23 -20.73 0.82
CA PRO A 115 47.62 -20.30 0.57
C PRO A 115 47.73 -19.12 -0.41
N PHE A 116 46.89 -19.08 -1.45
CA PHE A 116 46.87 -17.99 -2.43
C PHE A 116 46.44 -16.65 -1.83
N LEU A 117 45.44 -16.65 -0.94
CA LEU A 117 45.01 -15.44 -0.22
C LEU A 117 46.09 -14.97 0.75
N LEU A 118 46.72 -15.89 1.48
CA LEU A 118 47.81 -15.58 2.41
C LEU A 118 49.03 -14.99 1.67
N GLN A 119 49.45 -15.61 0.57
CA GLN A 119 50.56 -15.11 -0.25
C GLN A 119 50.25 -13.73 -0.82
N SER A 120 49.03 -13.50 -1.32
CA SER A 120 48.61 -12.20 -1.82
C SER A 120 48.72 -11.11 -0.74
N ARG A 121 48.32 -11.39 0.51
CA ARG A 121 48.43 -10.44 1.63
C ARG A 121 49.90 -10.10 1.93
N VAL A 122 50.77 -11.11 1.99
CA VAL A 122 52.21 -10.90 2.23
C VAL A 122 52.83 -10.09 1.08
N ASN A 123 52.45 -10.38 -0.17
CA ASN A 123 52.93 -9.64 -1.34
C ASN A 123 52.47 -8.18 -1.34
N THR A 124 51.24 -7.89 -0.90
CA THR A 124 50.77 -6.50 -0.77
C THR A 124 51.54 -5.71 0.28
N TYR A 125 51.93 -6.35 1.39
CA TYR A 125 52.74 -5.71 2.43
C TYR A 125 54.18 -5.45 1.94
N ASN A 126 54.72 -6.36 1.13
CA ASN A 126 56.08 -6.28 0.60
C ASN A 126 56.19 -5.46 -0.70
N ARG A 127 55.11 -4.85 -1.20
CA ARG A 127 55.15 -3.96 -2.36
C ARG A 127 55.81 -2.64 -1.94
N SER A 128 57.03 -2.40 -2.43
CA SER A 128 57.66 -1.09 -2.35
C SER A 128 56.95 -0.10 -3.28
N ASP A 129 56.68 1.12 -2.82
CA ASP A 129 56.09 2.22 -3.60
C ASP A 129 57.06 2.86 -4.60
N ASN A 130 58.17 2.19 -4.95
CA ASN A 130 59.11 2.67 -5.94
C ASN A 130 58.53 2.44 -7.35
N TRP A 131 57.82 3.45 -7.84
CA TRP A 131 57.56 3.71 -9.25
C TRP A 131 58.45 4.86 -9.72
#